data_AF-A0A128F2X4-F1
#
_entry.id   AF-A0A128F2X4-F1
#
_cell.length_a   1.000
_cell.length_b   1.000
_cell.length_c   1.000
_cell.angle_alpha   90.00
_cell.angle_beta   90.00
_cell.angle_gamma   90.00
#
_symmetry.space_group_name_H-M   'P 1'
#
loop_
_entity.id
_entity.type
_entity.pdbx_description
1 polymer ?
#
loop_
_entity_poly.entity_id
_entity_poly.type
_entity_poly.pdbx_seq_one_letter_code
_entity_poly.pdbx_strand_id
1 'polypeptide(L)'
;MKSYLFGVSITLLLAGCGGGGGDGNTVSQRANSSACFNESLYNVGTVVNEVNTVIFNGASPSENSETTEVTQTTSYRGYSDAIEEKITDGSGEDNRLYILADSTEKSVTTLGQILGSDEIIYRPSGFVLNYDLALGEKKTFPTVSEYENNVLSNTTDYSLEYLRTENITVPAGTFETCVLEFVLDNVDSSGDKLKVVFTQYIGVGNGITIREDFVSTDENGETTTGSEKLVSATINGNPI
;
A
#
# COMPACT_ATOMS: atom_id res chain seq x y z
N MET A 1 -17.23 -11.25 -15.77
CA MET A 1 -16.98 -9.82 -15.50
C MET A 1 -15.56 -9.74 -14.99
N LYS A 2 -14.73 -8.86 -15.56
CA LYS A 2 -13.32 -8.75 -15.17
C LYS A 2 -13.28 -8.27 -13.72
N SER A 3 -12.95 -9.18 -12.82
CA SER A 3 -12.65 -8.87 -11.43
C SER A 3 -11.35 -8.08 -11.40
N TYR A 4 -11.44 -6.77 -11.60
CA TYR A 4 -10.45 -5.80 -11.13
C TYR A 4 -10.52 -5.72 -9.59
N LEU A 5 -10.56 -6.89 -8.93
CA LEU A 5 -10.55 -7.00 -7.49
C LEU A 5 -9.16 -6.58 -7.03
N PHE A 6 -9.03 -5.29 -6.74
CA PHE A 6 -7.95 -4.67 -5.98
C PHE A 6 -6.57 -4.82 -6.64
N GLY A 7 -6.48 -4.31 -7.87
CA GLY A 7 -5.22 -3.88 -8.49
C GLY A 7 -4.74 -2.52 -7.97
N VAL A 8 -4.87 -2.30 -6.67
CA VAL A 8 -4.12 -1.26 -5.95
C VAL A 8 -3.23 -2.03 -4.99
N SER A 9 -2.26 -2.75 -5.54
CA SER A 9 -1.05 -3.02 -4.76
C SER A 9 -0.51 -1.63 -4.42
N ILE A 10 -0.67 -1.19 -3.17
CA ILE A 10 0.14 -0.11 -2.62
C ILE A 10 1.52 -0.73 -2.37
N THR A 11 2.16 -1.12 -3.47
CA THR A 11 3.53 -1.60 -3.52
C THR A 11 4.38 -0.36 -3.59
N LEU A 12 4.92 -0.02 -2.43
CA LEU A 12 6.02 0.91 -2.35
C LEU A 12 7.15 0.19 -1.62
N LEU A 13 8.28 -0.13 -2.28
CA LEU A 13 9.72 0.26 -2.10
C LEU A 13 10.72 -0.61 -1.27
N LEU A 14 12.06 -0.36 -1.19
CA LEU A 14 13.04 -1.39 -1.66
C LEU A 14 14.59 -1.47 -1.27
N ALA A 15 15.15 -2.68 -0.97
CA ALA A 15 16.47 -3.12 -0.43
C ALA A 15 17.78 -3.38 -1.22
N GLY A 16 18.90 -3.14 -0.54
CA GLY A 16 20.31 -3.31 -0.83
C GLY A 16 21.10 -4.09 0.19
N CYS A 17 21.96 -4.91 -0.40
CA CYS A 17 22.82 -5.91 0.20
C CYS A 17 23.84 -5.33 1.20
N GLY A 18 23.85 -5.86 2.42
CA GLY A 18 24.94 -5.70 3.37
C GLY A 18 24.95 -6.83 4.41
N GLY A 19 25.77 -7.85 4.19
CA GLY A 19 25.93 -8.99 5.11
C GLY A 19 26.63 -8.64 6.42
N GLY A 20 26.28 -9.34 7.50
CA GLY A 20 26.97 -9.26 8.78
C GLY A 20 26.37 -10.21 9.81
N GLY A 21 27.24 -10.97 10.48
CA GLY A 21 26.93 -12.10 11.36
C GLY A 21 25.95 -11.80 12.49
N GLY A 22 25.21 -12.86 12.85
CA GLY A 22 24.14 -12.81 13.82
C GLY A 22 24.57 -12.50 15.24
N ASP A 23 23.62 -11.91 15.95
CA ASP A 23 23.33 -12.13 17.35
C ASP A 23 21.80 -12.05 17.48
N GLY A 24 21.21 -12.89 18.34
CA GLY A 24 19.77 -13.00 18.51
C GLY A 24 19.14 -11.68 18.98
N ASN A 25 18.80 -10.83 18.02
CA ASN A 25 18.25 -9.51 18.30
C ASN A 25 16.78 -9.69 18.65
N THR A 26 16.47 -9.54 19.94
CA THR A 26 15.09 -9.43 20.40
C THR A 26 14.57 -8.08 19.90
N VAL A 27 13.70 -8.11 18.89
CA VAL A 27 13.05 -6.91 18.37
C VAL A 27 12.22 -6.32 19.52
N SER A 28 12.65 -5.17 20.05
CA SER A 28 11.84 -4.46 21.03
C SER A 28 10.59 -3.96 20.33
N GLN A 29 9.41 -4.34 20.85
CA GLN A 29 8.14 -3.81 20.34
C GLN A 29 8.18 -2.29 20.40
N ARG A 30 7.88 -1.64 19.27
CA ARG A 30 7.77 -0.18 19.23
C ARG A 30 6.44 0.24 19.84
N ALA A 31 6.44 1.41 20.46
CA ALA A 31 5.24 1.96 21.08
C ALA A 31 4.23 2.44 20.02
N ASN A 32 4.69 2.83 18.83
CA ASN A 32 3.86 3.25 17.70
C ASN A 32 4.46 2.86 16.34
N SER A 33 3.66 3.00 15.27
CA SER A 33 4.05 2.68 13.88
C SER A 33 4.84 3.79 13.17
N SER A 34 5.17 4.90 13.83
CA SER A 34 5.69 6.13 13.17
C SER A 34 7.04 5.95 12.50
N ALA A 35 7.80 4.95 12.96
CA ALA A 35 9.08 4.59 12.37
C ALA A 35 8.96 4.00 10.96
N CYS A 36 7.76 3.64 10.53
CA CYS A 36 7.46 3.11 9.20
C CYS A 36 6.88 4.17 8.25
N PHE A 37 6.81 5.43 8.65
CA PHE A 37 6.57 6.54 7.74
C PHE A 37 7.89 7.12 7.25
N ASN A 38 8.09 7.16 5.93
CA ASN A 38 9.25 7.79 5.32
C ASN A 38 8.82 8.98 4.46
N GLU A 39 8.97 10.18 5.02
CA GLU A 39 8.63 11.44 4.34
C GLU A 39 9.37 11.63 3.01
N SER A 40 10.58 11.09 2.89
CA SER A 40 11.38 11.26 1.67
C SER A 40 10.80 10.54 0.45
N LEU A 41 9.92 9.55 0.66
CA LEU A 41 9.23 8.86 -0.42
C LEU A 41 8.33 9.79 -1.23
N TYR A 42 7.82 10.85 -0.60
CA TYR A 42 6.82 11.75 -1.17
C TYR A 42 7.41 13.05 -1.73
N ASN A 43 8.75 13.15 -1.80
CA ASN A 43 9.43 14.29 -2.40
C ASN A 43 9.42 14.18 -3.93
N VAL A 44 9.14 15.29 -4.61
CA VAL A 44 9.24 15.37 -6.08
C VAL A 44 10.62 14.92 -6.56
N GLY A 45 10.62 14.02 -7.55
CA GLY A 45 11.81 13.40 -8.11
C GLY A 45 12.25 12.12 -7.39
N THR A 46 11.56 11.69 -6.34
CA THR A 46 11.80 10.37 -5.75
C THR A 46 11.34 9.28 -6.73
N VAL A 47 12.27 8.40 -7.10
CA VAL A 47 12.05 7.29 -8.06
C VAL A 47 12.39 5.98 -7.40
N VAL A 48 11.51 5.01 -7.60
CA VAL A 48 11.54 3.83 -6.76
C VAL A 48 11.10 2.59 -7.54
N ASN A 49 11.96 1.56 -7.58
CA ASN A 49 11.90 0.48 -8.61
C ASN A 49 11.72 -0.93 -8.02
N GLU A 50 10.49 -1.43 -8.07
CA GLU A 50 10.01 -2.63 -7.40
C GLU A 50 10.17 -3.90 -8.21
N VAL A 51 10.55 -4.99 -7.54
CA VAL A 51 10.33 -6.36 -8.01
C VAL A 51 9.74 -7.15 -6.86
N ASN A 52 8.55 -7.69 -7.09
CA ASN A 52 7.78 -8.44 -6.12
C ASN A 52 7.45 -9.82 -6.65
N THR A 53 7.38 -10.80 -5.76
CA THR A 53 6.80 -12.11 -6.04
C THR A 53 5.37 -12.13 -5.53
N VAL A 54 4.42 -12.40 -6.42
CA VAL A 54 2.99 -12.50 -6.12
C VAL A 54 2.52 -13.95 -6.16
N ILE A 55 1.77 -14.34 -5.14
CA ILE A 55 1.15 -15.67 -5.01
C ILE A 55 -0.34 -15.44 -4.78
N PHE A 56 -1.17 -15.97 -5.69
CA PHE A 56 -2.62 -15.85 -5.61
C PHE A 56 -3.26 -17.22 -5.52
N ASN A 57 -4.08 -17.46 -4.50
CA ASN A 57 -4.82 -18.71 -4.28
C ASN A 57 -3.95 -19.98 -4.39
N GLY A 58 -2.72 -19.92 -3.87
CA GLY A 58 -1.75 -21.03 -3.90
C GLY A 58 -1.15 -21.33 -5.29
N ALA A 59 -1.37 -20.46 -6.28
CA ALA A 59 -0.76 -20.59 -7.61
C ALA A 59 0.78 -20.50 -7.55
N SER A 60 1.43 -20.90 -8.65
CA SER A 60 2.87 -20.71 -8.79
C SER A 60 3.21 -19.22 -8.71
N PRO A 61 4.29 -18.84 -8.01
CA PRO A 61 4.65 -17.44 -7.87
C PRO A 61 4.97 -16.80 -9.22
N SER A 62 4.53 -15.55 -9.42
CA SER A 62 4.91 -14.71 -10.56
C SER A 62 5.70 -13.49 -10.08
N GLU A 63 6.64 -13.03 -10.88
CA GLU A 63 7.35 -11.79 -10.60
C GLU A 63 6.67 -10.63 -11.31
N ASN A 64 6.42 -9.55 -10.56
CA ASN A 64 5.94 -8.29 -11.06
C ASN A 64 7.03 -7.24 -10.82
N SER A 65 7.24 -6.37 -11.80
CA SER A 65 8.16 -5.24 -11.65
C SER A 65 7.43 -3.94 -11.90
N GLU A 66 7.67 -2.97 -11.04
CA GLU A 66 6.99 -1.69 -11.00
C GLU A 66 8.01 -0.57 -10.81
N THR A 67 7.73 0.64 -11.29
CA THR A 67 8.49 1.84 -11.00
C THR A 67 7.54 2.95 -10.65
N THR A 68 7.68 3.50 -9.45
CA THR A 68 6.92 4.63 -8.94
C THR A 68 7.81 5.86 -8.90
N GLU A 69 7.36 6.93 -9.54
CA GLU A 69 8.04 8.22 -9.59
C GLU A 69 7.12 9.32 -9.08
N VAL A 70 7.57 10.09 -8.08
CA VAL A 70 6.88 11.31 -7.67
C VAL A 70 7.15 12.41 -8.68
N THR A 71 6.21 12.67 -9.58
CA THR A 71 6.44 13.55 -10.73
C THR A 71 6.33 15.02 -10.36
N GLN A 72 5.35 15.38 -9.53
CA GLN A 72 5.05 16.77 -9.19
C GLN A 72 4.09 16.89 -8.00
N THR A 73 4.07 18.08 -7.40
CA THR A 73 2.94 18.56 -6.60
C THR A 73 2.00 19.33 -7.52
N THR A 74 0.71 19.00 -7.47
CA THR A 74 -0.34 19.50 -8.36
C THR A 74 -1.65 19.77 -7.62
N SER A 75 -2.62 20.32 -8.34
CA SER A 75 -3.99 20.38 -7.86
C SER A 75 -4.78 19.17 -8.37
N TYR A 76 -5.43 18.44 -7.46
CA TYR A 76 -6.33 17.34 -7.81
C TYR A 76 -7.63 17.46 -7.03
N ARG A 77 -8.75 17.53 -7.74
CA ARG A 77 -10.12 17.49 -7.16
C ARG A 77 -10.38 18.44 -5.96
N GLY A 78 -9.75 19.62 -5.96
CA GLY A 78 -9.93 20.66 -4.94
C GLY A 78 -8.81 20.72 -3.90
N TYR A 79 -7.92 19.74 -3.87
CA TYR A 79 -6.66 19.79 -3.12
C TYR A 79 -5.61 20.49 -3.96
N SER A 80 -4.85 21.42 -3.38
CA SER A 80 -3.84 22.23 -4.09
C SER A 80 -2.41 21.69 -3.97
N ASP A 81 -2.23 20.70 -3.11
CA ASP A 81 -0.98 20.10 -2.65
C ASP A 81 -0.98 18.58 -2.86
N ALA A 82 -1.80 18.09 -3.80
CA ALA A 82 -1.81 16.70 -4.18
C ALA A 82 -0.48 16.32 -4.83
N ILE A 83 0.07 15.19 -4.43
CA ILE A 83 1.26 14.61 -5.03
C ILE A 83 0.80 13.67 -6.14
N GLU A 84 1.33 13.85 -7.34
CA GLU A 84 1.15 12.92 -8.45
C GLU A 84 2.32 11.93 -8.47
N GLU A 85 1.99 10.65 -8.39
CA GLU A 85 2.93 9.55 -8.58
C GLU A 85 2.62 8.88 -9.91
N LYS A 86 3.63 8.66 -10.74
CA LYS A 86 3.52 7.89 -11.97
C LYS A 86 4.01 6.48 -11.73
N ILE A 87 3.22 5.50 -12.12
CA ILE A 87 3.51 4.07 -11.97
C ILE A 87 3.79 3.47 -13.34
N THR A 88 4.85 2.67 -13.47
CA THR A 88 5.22 1.97 -14.71
C THR A 88 5.48 0.50 -14.42
N ASP A 89 4.67 -0.40 -14.97
CA ASP A 89 4.67 -1.85 -14.70
C ASP A 89 4.88 -2.71 -15.97
N GLY A 90 5.31 -2.07 -17.06
CA GLY A 90 5.51 -2.71 -18.37
C GLY A 90 4.24 -2.90 -19.21
N SER A 91 3.05 -2.55 -18.69
CA SER A 91 1.79 -2.56 -19.46
C SER A 91 1.80 -1.54 -20.62
N GLY A 92 2.54 -0.43 -20.44
CA GLY A 92 2.52 0.72 -21.34
C GLY A 92 1.29 1.60 -21.18
N GLU A 93 0.42 1.30 -20.22
CA GLU A 93 -0.74 2.13 -19.87
C GLU A 93 -0.31 3.34 -19.03
N ASP A 94 -1.11 4.41 -19.08
CA ASP A 94 -0.92 5.56 -18.19
C ASP A 94 -1.45 5.18 -16.80
N ASN A 95 -0.55 4.99 -15.85
CA ASN A 95 -0.91 4.72 -14.46
C ASN A 95 -0.40 5.87 -13.57
N ARG A 96 -1.33 6.59 -12.94
CA ARG A 96 -1.03 7.71 -12.05
C ARG A 96 -1.83 7.62 -10.77
N LEU A 97 -1.19 7.87 -9.64
CA LEU A 97 -1.81 7.93 -8.32
C LEU A 97 -1.76 9.38 -7.81
N TYR A 98 -2.83 9.82 -7.16
CA TYR A 98 -2.91 11.13 -6.52
C TYR A 98 -3.05 10.96 -5.01
N ILE A 99 -2.09 11.48 -4.25
CA ILE A 99 -2.05 11.34 -2.79
C ILE A 99 -1.86 12.68 -2.08
N LEU A 100 -2.15 12.71 -0.78
CA LEU A 100 -1.66 13.73 0.15
C LEU A 100 -0.74 13.04 1.15
N ALA A 101 0.42 13.63 1.43
CA ALA A 101 1.31 13.18 2.49
C ALA A 101 1.33 14.23 3.60
N ASP A 102 0.96 13.83 4.82
CA ASP A 102 1.04 14.68 6.01
C ASP A 102 2.16 14.17 6.91
N SER A 103 3.28 14.90 6.93
CA SER A 103 4.44 14.54 7.75
C SER A 103 4.29 14.93 9.23
N THR A 104 3.29 15.73 9.58
CA THR A 104 2.96 16.04 10.98
C THR A 104 2.16 14.90 11.60
N GLU A 105 1.08 14.48 10.92
CA GLU A 105 0.20 13.39 11.35
C GLU A 105 0.73 12.00 10.95
N LYS A 106 1.86 11.94 10.23
CA LYS A 106 2.47 10.73 9.68
C LYS A 106 1.44 9.89 8.94
N SER A 107 0.81 10.47 7.93
CA SER A 107 -0.22 9.78 7.16
C SER A 107 -0.13 10.06 5.67
N VAL A 108 -0.66 9.11 4.89
CA VAL A 108 -0.84 9.26 3.44
C VAL A 108 -2.31 9.06 3.13
N THR A 109 -2.86 9.91 2.28
CA THR A 109 -4.25 9.83 1.84
C THR A 109 -4.32 9.64 0.34
N THR A 110 -4.83 8.50 -0.12
CA THR A 110 -5.05 8.24 -1.55
C THR A 110 -6.36 8.89 -2.00
N LEU A 111 -6.26 9.87 -2.90
CA LEU A 111 -7.39 10.66 -3.40
C LEU A 111 -8.03 10.07 -4.67
N GLY A 112 -7.24 9.37 -5.48
CA GLY A 112 -7.70 8.75 -6.72
C GLY A 112 -6.54 8.32 -7.60
N GLN A 113 -6.86 7.74 -8.74
CA GLN A 113 -5.89 7.22 -9.68
C GLN A 113 -6.42 7.27 -11.11
N ILE A 114 -5.51 7.23 -12.08
CA ILE A 114 -5.79 7.04 -13.50
C ILE A 114 -5.19 5.70 -13.88
N LEU A 115 -5.99 4.79 -14.42
CA LEU A 115 -5.60 3.48 -14.91
C LEU A 115 -5.96 3.38 -16.39
N GLY A 116 -4.96 3.58 -17.26
CA GLY A 116 -5.18 3.64 -18.71
C GLY A 116 -6.09 4.80 -19.08
N SER A 117 -7.34 4.50 -19.46
CA SER A 117 -8.34 5.53 -19.78
C SER A 117 -9.30 5.85 -18.64
N ASP A 118 -9.29 5.05 -17.57
CA ASP A 118 -10.28 5.14 -16.50
C ASP A 118 -9.75 5.99 -15.35
N GLU A 119 -10.56 6.96 -14.91
CA GLU A 119 -10.28 7.76 -13.72
C GLU A 119 -11.07 7.21 -12.53
N ILE A 120 -10.38 6.82 -11.47
CA ILE A 120 -10.96 6.36 -10.21
C ILE A 120 -10.77 7.47 -9.17
N ILE A 121 -11.86 7.86 -8.50
CA ILE A 121 -11.86 8.97 -7.55
C ILE A 121 -12.43 8.49 -6.21
N TYR A 122 -11.75 8.82 -5.12
CA TYR A 122 -12.17 8.48 -3.77
C TYR A 122 -12.76 9.70 -3.05
N ARG A 123 -13.98 9.59 -2.54
CA ARG A 123 -14.71 10.68 -1.86
C ARG A 123 -15.26 10.23 -0.51
N PRO A 124 -15.47 11.13 0.47
CA PRO A 124 -15.20 12.56 0.40
C PRO A 124 -13.71 12.90 0.57
N SER A 125 -12.94 12.08 1.27
CA SER A 125 -11.58 12.41 1.71
C SER A 125 -10.50 11.45 1.22
N GLY A 126 -10.84 10.37 0.51
CA GLY A 126 -9.86 9.35 0.15
C GLY A 126 -9.58 8.31 1.25
N PHE A 127 -8.71 7.35 0.93
CA PHE A 127 -8.26 6.31 1.85
C PHE A 127 -7.02 6.76 2.62
N VAL A 128 -7.09 6.76 3.94
CA VAL A 128 -6.00 7.22 4.82
C VAL A 128 -5.23 6.02 5.37
N LEU A 129 -3.93 6.00 5.13
CA LEU A 129 -2.97 5.13 5.80
C LEU A 129 -2.27 5.95 6.88
N ASN A 130 -2.54 5.64 8.16
CA ASN A 130 -2.00 6.37 9.30
C ASN A 130 -0.87 5.58 9.96
N TYR A 131 0.28 6.21 10.10
CA TYR A 131 1.49 5.60 10.64
C TYR A 131 1.81 6.09 12.05
N ASP A 132 0.94 6.83 12.75
CA ASP A 132 1.16 7.18 14.16
C ASP A 132 0.13 6.50 15.06
N LEU A 133 -0.02 5.19 14.89
CA LEU A 133 -0.89 4.36 15.73
C LEU A 133 -0.08 3.77 16.87
N ALA A 134 -0.60 3.83 18.09
CA ALA A 134 -0.02 3.14 19.23
C ALA A 134 -0.15 1.61 19.08
N LEU A 135 0.68 0.83 19.78
CA LEU A 135 0.62 -0.63 19.74
C LEU A 135 -0.77 -1.15 20.18
N GLY A 136 -1.43 -1.90 19.29
CA GLY A 136 -2.80 -2.39 19.47
C GLY A 136 -3.89 -1.34 19.24
N GLU A 137 -3.51 -0.12 18.80
CA GLU A 137 -4.49 0.90 18.44
C GLU A 137 -5.13 0.57 17.09
N LYS A 138 -6.46 0.51 17.11
CA LYS A 138 -7.30 0.42 15.92
C LYS A 138 -7.99 1.75 15.68
N LYS A 139 -7.83 2.28 14.48
CA LYS A 139 -8.47 3.51 13.99
C LYS A 139 -9.45 3.18 12.88
N THR A 140 -10.70 3.60 13.06
CA THR A 140 -11.74 3.52 12.02
C THR A 140 -11.87 4.88 11.34
N PHE A 141 -12.11 4.85 10.03
CA PHE A 141 -12.21 6.05 9.21
C PHE A 141 -13.62 6.21 8.63
N PRO A 142 -13.99 7.42 8.17
CA PRO A 142 -15.25 7.62 7.46
C PRO A 142 -15.35 6.76 6.20
N THR A 143 -16.57 6.32 5.87
CA THR A 143 -16.86 5.61 4.62
C THR A 143 -16.36 6.37 3.41
N VAL A 144 -15.67 5.67 2.50
CA VAL A 144 -15.21 6.20 1.22
C VAL A 144 -16.09 5.65 0.11
N SER A 145 -16.43 6.50 -0.87
CA SER A 145 -17.09 6.11 -2.10
C SER A 145 -16.09 6.20 -3.25
N GLU A 146 -15.98 5.13 -4.02
CA GLU A 146 -15.21 5.09 -5.26
C GLU A 146 -16.11 5.47 -6.44
N TYR A 147 -15.57 6.32 -7.31
CA TYR A 147 -16.21 6.68 -8.56
C TYR A 147 -15.28 6.36 -9.72
N GLU A 148 -15.68 5.44 -10.59
CA GLU A 148 -15.00 5.16 -11.85
C GLU A 148 -15.65 6.01 -12.94
N ASN A 149 -14.88 6.87 -13.59
CA ASN A 149 -15.35 7.80 -14.62
C ASN A 149 -16.58 8.63 -14.17
N ASN A 150 -16.60 9.02 -12.88
CA ASN A 150 -17.69 9.72 -12.20
C ASN A 150 -18.99 8.91 -11.98
N VAL A 151 -18.97 7.61 -12.22
CA VAL A 151 -20.05 6.69 -11.86
C VAL A 151 -19.68 5.99 -10.55
N LEU A 152 -20.59 5.99 -9.58
CA LEU A 152 -20.36 5.29 -8.30
C LEU A 152 -20.14 3.80 -8.58
N SER A 153 -18.96 3.28 -8.23
CA SER A 153 -18.61 1.86 -8.39
C SER A 153 -18.85 1.10 -7.08
N ASN A 154 -18.35 1.63 -5.96
CA ASN A 154 -18.48 1.01 -4.65
C ASN A 154 -18.46 2.03 -3.50
N THR A 155 -18.79 1.54 -2.30
CA THR A 155 -18.55 2.22 -1.02
C THR A 155 -17.80 1.29 -0.08
N THR A 156 -16.89 1.85 0.72
CA THR A 156 -15.97 1.09 1.57
C THR A 156 -15.95 1.68 2.96
N ASP A 157 -16.30 0.87 3.96
CA ASP A 157 -15.95 1.12 5.35
C ASP A 157 -14.57 0.53 5.61
N TYR A 158 -13.71 1.22 6.38
CA TYR A 158 -12.37 0.70 6.63
C TYR A 158 -11.78 1.06 7.99
N SER A 159 -10.81 0.26 8.40
CA SER A 159 -10.04 0.48 9.62
C SER A 159 -8.60 0.01 9.48
N LEU A 160 -7.72 0.64 10.24
CA LEU A 160 -6.30 0.32 10.32
C LEU A 160 -5.92 0.02 11.77
N GLU A 161 -5.13 -1.02 12.00
CA GLU A 161 -4.65 -1.39 13.33
C GLU A 161 -3.15 -1.66 13.32
N TYR A 162 -2.41 -1.09 14.27
CA TYR A 162 -0.99 -1.43 14.45
C TYR A 162 -0.83 -2.62 15.39
N LEU A 163 -0.48 -3.77 14.81
CA LEU A 163 -0.45 -5.03 15.54
C LEU A 163 0.81 -5.19 16.39
N ARG A 164 1.98 -4.93 15.79
CA ARG A 164 3.31 -5.20 16.38
C ARG A 164 4.44 -4.73 15.47
N THR A 165 5.67 -4.71 16.00
CA THR A 165 6.90 -4.75 15.19
C THR A 165 7.44 -6.17 15.10
N GLU A 166 7.90 -6.58 13.93
CA GLU A 166 8.60 -7.86 13.77
C GLU A 166 9.69 -7.81 12.68
N ASN A 167 10.71 -8.66 12.82
CA ASN A 167 11.66 -8.90 11.75
C ASN A 167 11.10 -9.95 10.80
N ILE A 168 11.02 -9.63 9.50
CA ILE A 168 10.67 -10.60 8.46
C ILE A 168 11.81 -10.79 7.48
N THR A 169 11.94 -12.01 6.97
CA THR A 169 12.91 -12.35 5.92
C THR A 169 12.16 -12.67 4.64
N VAL A 170 12.49 -11.94 3.58
CA VAL A 170 12.01 -12.08 2.20
C VAL A 170 13.22 -12.23 1.27
N PRO A 171 13.05 -12.51 -0.04
CA PRO A 171 14.20 -12.63 -0.94
C PRO A 171 15.11 -11.39 -0.99
N ALA A 172 14.55 -10.18 -0.78
CA ALA A 172 15.31 -8.93 -0.70
C ALA A 172 16.21 -8.80 0.55
N GLY A 173 15.96 -9.57 1.62
CA GLY A 173 16.72 -9.47 2.87
C GLY A 173 15.86 -9.67 4.13
N THR A 174 16.41 -9.26 5.28
CA THR A 174 15.70 -9.24 6.57
C THR A 174 15.46 -7.80 7.00
N PHE A 175 14.21 -7.47 7.31
CA PHE A 175 13.78 -6.11 7.64
C PHE A 175 13.05 -6.10 8.97
N GLU A 176 13.31 -5.08 9.79
CA GLU A 176 12.41 -4.70 10.86
C GLU A 176 11.18 -4.02 10.24
N THR A 177 9.98 -4.46 10.60
CA THR A 177 8.72 -3.98 10.00
C THR A 177 7.67 -3.62 11.04
N CYS A 178 6.86 -2.62 10.75
CA CYS A 178 5.56 -2.41 11.40
C CYS A 178 4.53 -3.32 10.72
N VAL A 179 3.84 -4.14 11.51
CA VAL A 179 2.75 -4.97 11.01
C VAL A 179 1.43 -4.23 11.22
N LEU A 180 0.78 -3.87 10.13
CA LEU A 180 -0.53 -3.22 10.12
C LEU A 180 -1.60 -4.18 9.60
N GLU A 181 -2.78 -4.18 10.22
CA GLU A 181 -3.97 -4.81 9.66
C GLU A 181 -4.86 -3.72 9.04
N PHE A 182 -5.10 -3.81 7.74
CA PHE A 182 -5.97 -2.92 7.00
C PHE A 182 -7.21 -3.69 6.54
N VAL A 183 -8.37 -3.35 7.12
CA VAL A 183 -9.65 -4.03 6.85
C VAL A 183 -10.52 -3.13 5.99
N LEU A 184 -11.01 -3.66 4.88
CA LEU A 184 -11.97 -3.04 3.97
C LEU A 184 -13.26 -3.86 3.96
N ASP A 185 -14.39 -3.22 4.22
CA ASP A 185 -15.73 -3.77 4.03
C ASP A 185 -16.39 -3.02 2.86
N ASN A 186 -16.33 -3.61 1.67
CA ASN A 186 -16.81 -3.03 0.42
C ASN A 186 -18.25 -3.46 0.12
N VAL A 187 -19.02 -2.53 -0.44
CA VAL A 187 -20.34 -2.76 -1.04
C VAL A 187 -20.34 -2.16 -2.43
N ASP A 188 -20.56 -2.98 -3.44
CA ASP A 188 -20.60 -2.50 -4.83
C ASP A 188 -21.94 -1.82 -5.17
N SER A 189 -22.04 -1.26 -6.38
CA SER A 189 -23.25 -0.60 -6.88
C SER A 189 -24.48 -1.52 -7.01
N SER A 190 -24.30 -2.85 -7.04
CA SER A 190 -25.36 -3.86 -7.06
C SER A 190 -25.84 -4.22 -5.64
N GLY A 191 -25.04 -3.89 -4.63
CA GLY A 191 -25.27 -4.22 -3.22
C GLY A 191 -24.51 -5.45 -2.74
N ASP A 192 -23.67 -6.04 -3.60
CA ASP A 192 -22.87 -7.23 -3.28
C ASP A 192 -21.74 -6.82 -2.34
N LYS A 193 -21.44 -7.67 -1.37
CA LYS A 193 -20.48 -7.36 -0.30
C LYS A 193 -19.18 -8.14 -0.46
N LEU A 194 -18.09 -7.46 -0.16
CA LEU A 194 -16.76 -8.05 -0.15
C LEU A 194 -15.95 -7.49 1.02
N LYS A 195 -15.51 -8.37 1.91
CA LYS A 195 -14.56 -8.02 2.96
C LYS A 195 -13.15 -8.40 2.53
N VAL A 196 -12.21 -7.47 2.65
CA VAL A 196 -10.78 -7.71 2.42
C VAL A 196 -10.01 -7.35 3.68
N VAL A 197 -9.12 -8.23 4.11
CA VAL A 197 -8.19 -7.99 5.22
C VAL A 197 -6.78 -8.09 4.67
N PHE A 198 -6.05 -6.99 4.68
CA PHE A 198 -4.62 -6.93 4.37
C PHE A 198 -3.81 -6.97 5.67
N THR A 199 -2.75 -7.76 5.69
CA THR A 199 -1.68 -7.69 6.70
C THR A 199 -0.44 -7.14 6.01
N GLN A 200 -0.14 -5.88 6.28
CA GLN A 200 0.96 -5.14 5.66
C GLN A 200 2.18 -5.13 6.58
N TYR A 201 3.34 -5.47 6.01
CA TYR A 201 4.63 -5.45 6.70
C TYR A 201 5.47 -4.30 6.18
N ILE A 202 5.35 -3.13 6.81
CA ILE A 202 5.98 -1.92 6.33
C ILE A 202 7.37 -1.76 6.96
N GLY A 203 8.42 -1.61 6.15
CA GLY A 203 9.80 -1.49 6.58
C GLY A 203 10.05 -0.24 7.41
N VAL A 204 10.68 -0.42 8.57
CA VAL A 204 11.12 0.67 9.42
C VAL A 204 12.20 1.49 8.70
N GLY A 205 12.05 2.81 8.68
CA GLY A 205 13.00 3.77 8.12
C GLY A 205 12.89 3.98 6.62
N ASN A 206 12.61 2.94 5.84
CA ASN A 206 12.40 3.05 4.40
C ASN A 206 10.93 3.36 4.04
N GLY A 207 9.97 2.94 4.86
CA GLY A 207 8.53 3.24 4.72
C GLY A 207 7.77 2.40 3.70
N ILE A 208 8.31 1.24 3.36
CA ILE A 208 7.91 0.47 2.18
C ILE A 208 7.18 -0.84 2.57
N THR A 209 6.33 -1.41 1.73
CA THR A 209 5.75 -2.73 1.94
C THR A 209 6.77 -3.83 1.61
N ILE A 210 7.31 -4.49 2.64
CA ILE A 210 8.23 -5.63 2.50
C ILE A 210 7.49 -6.93 2.14
N ARG A 211 6.26 -7.04 2.67
CA ARG A 211 5.34 -8.13 2.42
C ARG A 211 3.92 -7.62 2.64
N GLU A 212 3.00 -8.15 1.87
CA GLU A 212 1.57 -8.02 2.13
C GLU A 212 0.94 -9.40 2.01
N ASP A 213 0.06 -9.74 2.93
CA ASP A 213 -0.85 -10.88 2.77
C ASP A 213 -2.28 -10.35 2.75
N PHE A 214 -3.15 -10.99 1.98
CA PHE A 214 -4.56 -10.64 2.02
C PHE A 214 -5.48 -11.86 2.06
N VAL A 215 -6.64 -11.63 2.68
CA VAL A 215 -7.78 -12.55 2.66
C VAL A 215 -9.01 -11.76 2.25
N SER A 216 -9.60 -12.16 1.13
CA SER A 216 -10.87 -11.63 0.64
C SER A 216 -11.98 -12.64 0.91
N THR A 217 -13.13 -12.19 1.40
CA THR A 217 -14.32 -13.00 1.68
C THR A 217 -15.54 -12.34 1.05
N ASP A 218 -16.24 -13.05 0.17
CA ASP A 218 -17.47 -12.56 -0.44
C ASP A 218 -18.70 -12.76 0.47
N GLU A 219 -19.86 -12.29 0.03
CA GLU A 219 -21.13 -12.43 0.76
C GLU A 219 -21.59 -13.89 0.98
N ASN A 220 -21.12 -14.82 0.16
CA ASN A 220 -21.41 -16.25 0.27
C ASN A 220 -20.44 -16.98 1.21
N GLY A 221 -19.41 -16.27 1.70
CA GLY A 221 -18.35 -16.83 2.54
C GLY A 221 -17.26 -17.54 1.74
N GLU A 222 -17.21 -17.38 0.42
CA GLU A 222 -16.09 -17.85 -0.40
C GLU A 222 -14.87 -16.99 -0.12
N THR A 223 -13.72 -17.64 0.09
CA THR A 223 -12.47 -16.96 0.42
C THR A 223 -11.43 -17.08 -0.68
N THR A 224 -10.73 -15.99 -0.90
CA THR A 224 -9.54 -15.92 -1.76
C THR A 224 -8.39 -15.36 -0.94
N THR A 225 -7.20 -15.91 -1.10
CA THR A 225 -6.00 -15.46 -0.39
C THR A 225 -4.90 -15.11 -1.36
N GLY A 226 -4.02 -14.20 -0.95
CA GLY A 226 -2.80 -13.91 -1.69
C GLY A 226 -1.69 -13.37 -0.80
N SER A 227 -0.50 -13.33 -1.37
CA SER A 227 0.71 -12.83 -0.71
C SER A 227 1.60 -12.17 -1.75
N GLU A 228 2.12 -11.01 -1.41
CA GLU A 228 3.13 -10.27 -2.16
C GLU A 228 4.39 -10.13 -1.31
N LYS A 229 5.56 -10.37 -1.89
CA LYS A 229 6.84 -10.35 -1.18
C LYS A 229 7.91 -9.65 -1.99
N LEU A 230 8.65 -8.77 -1.31
CA LEU A 230 9.74 -8.01 -1.90
C LEU A 230 10.91 -8.90 -2.34
N VAL A 231 11.28 -8.78 -3.62
CA VAL A 231 12.43 -9.49 -4.22
C VAL A 231 13.65 -8.59 -4.31
N SER A 232 13.54 -7.43 -4.97
CA SER A 232 14.69 -6.58 -5.29
C SER A 232 14.29 -5.20 -5.76
N ALA A 233 15.23 -4.25 -5.64
CA ALA A 233 14.86 -3.06 -4.92
C ALA A 233 15.80 -1.83 -4.88
N THR A 234 15.34 -0.64 -5.32
CA THR A 234 16.00 0.67 -5.07
C THR A 234 15.11 1.89 -4.75
N ILE A 235 15.62 2.84 -3.93
CA ILE A 235 15.19 4.24 -3.76
C ILE A 235 16.23 5.22 -4.31
N ASN A 236 15.85 5.98 -5.34
CA ASN A 236 16.74 6.88 -6.07
C ASN A 236 18.02 6.15 -6.54
N GLY A 237 17.86 4.91 -6.98
CA GLY A 237 18.95 4.02 -7.38
C GLY A 237 19.75 3.40 -6.24
N ASN A 238 19.47 3.77 -4.97
CA ASN A 238 20.12 3.18 -3.80
C ASN A 238 19.28 2.02 -3.28
N PRO A 239 19.85 0.83 -3.13
CA PRO A 239 19.09 -0.29 -2.60
C PRO A 239 19.03 -0.18 -1.05
N ILE A 240 17.86 -0.39 -0.41
CA ILE A 240 17.63 -0.19 1.06
C ILE A 240 18.23 -1.17 2.09
#